data_AF-A0A843KNV2-F1
#
_entry.id   AF-A0A843KNV2-F1
#
_cell.length_a   1.000
_cell.length_b   1.000
_cell.length_c   1.000
_cell.angle_alpha   90.00
_cell.angle_beta   90.00
_cell.angle_gamma   90.00
#
_symmetry.space_group_name_H-M   'P 1'
#
loop_
_entity.id
_entity.type
_entity.pdbx_description
1 polymer ?
#
loop_
_entity_poly.entity_id
_entity_poly.type
_entity_poly.pdbx_seq_one_letter_code
_entity_poly.pdbx_strand_id
1 'polypeptide(L)'
;ASIERVELPEDLAGTLRCRSSFARRGVILGGGFVDPGFRGHLTLCLTNAGREEIRIQEGERVVQIVLHEVLNADRAYAGRYQDSVGVVHTR
;
A
#
# COMPACT_ATOMS: atom_id res chain seq x y z
N ALA A 1 -1.60 -1.88 9.02
CA ALA A 1 -1.84 -2.30 7.62
C ALA A 1 -3.15 -1.70 7.16
N SER A 2 -3.50 -1.80 5.88
CA SER A 2 -4.86 -1.47 5.41
C SER A 2 -5.90 -2.35 6.11
N ILE A 3 -7.13 -1.84 6.21
CA ILE A 3 -8.29 -2.63 6.63
C ILE A 3 -8.72 -3.52 5.46
N GLU A 4 -8.62 -2.99 4.25
CA GLU A 4 -8.92 -3.70 3.01
C GLU A 4 -7.86 -4.76 2.72
N ARG A 5 -8.32 -5.96 2.33
CA ARG A 5 -7.49 -6.95 1.63
C ARG A 5 -7.59 -6.67 0.13
N VAL A 6 -6.45 -6.42 -0.51
CA VAL A 6 -6.36 -6.15 -1.95
C VAL A 6 -5.99 -7.44 -2.66
N GLU A 7 -6.60 -7.68 -3.82
CA GLU A 7 -6.27 -8.77 -4.73
C GLU A 7 -6.26 -8.19 -6.15
N LEU A 8 -5.10 -8.20 -6.79
CA LEU A 8 -4.95 -7.74 -8.17
C LEU A 8 -4.84 -8.95 -9.10
N PRO A 9 -5.52 -8.93 -10.27
CA PRO A 9 -5.25 -9.88 -11.33
C PRO A 9 -3.84 -9.68 -11.92
N GLU A 10 -3.43 -10.57 -12.82
CA GLU A 10 -2.08 -10.56 -13.41
C GLU A 10 -1.87 -9.40 -14.42
N ASP A 11 -2.95 -8.75 -14.86
CA ASP A 11 -2.96 -7.65 -15.82
C ASP A 11 -3.12 -6.26 -15.16
N LEU A 12 -3.09 -6.18 -13.83
CA LEU A 12 -3.16 -4.91 -13.09
C LEU A 12 -2.05 -4.77 -12.05
N ALA A 13 -1.40 -3.62 -12.05
CA ALA A 13 -0.51 -3.18 -10.97
C ALA A 13 -1.13 -2.01 -10.21
N GLY A 14 -0.64 -1.76 -9.00
CA GLY A 14 -1.09 -0.65 -8.16
C GLY A 14 0.06 0.25 -7.70
N THR A 15 -0.16 1.56 -7.70
CA THR A 15 0.72 2.50 -6.99
C THR A 15 -0.03 3.12 -5.81
N LEU A 16 0.43 2.85 -4.60
CA LEU A 16 -0.02 3.50 -3.39
C LEU A 16 0.51 4.93 -3.29
N ARG A 17 -0.38 5.83 -2.89
CA ARG A 17 -0.07 7.25 -2.67
C ARG A 17 -0.62 7.66 -1.31
N CYS A 18 0.17 8.40 -0.55
CA CYS A 18 -0.33 9.10 0.63
C CYS A 18 -1.39 10.13 0.20
N ARG A 19 -2.49 10.26 0.95
CA ARG A 19 -3.48 11.31 0.68
C ARG A 19 -2.88 12.69 0.95
N SER A 20 -3.25 13.68 0.13
CA SER A 20 -2.67 15.03 0.21
C SER A 20 -2.82 15.68 1.58
N SER A 21 -3.90 15.41 2.31
CA SER A 21 -4.12 15.92 3.68
C SER A 21 -3.04 15.46 4.66
N PHE A 22 -2.59 14.20 4.55
CA PHE A 22 -1.52 13.65 5.37
C PHE A 22 -0.14 14.08 4.84
N ALA A 23 0.06 14.05 3.53
CA ALA A 23 1.31 14.47 2.90
C ALA A 23 1.67 15.93 3.22
N ARG A 24 0.69 16.85 3.19
CA ARG A 24 0.89 18.27 3.54
C ARG A 24 1.26 18.51 4.99
N ARG A 25 0.96 17.54 5.88
CA ARG A 25 1.33 17.57 7.29
C ARG A 25 2.67 16.87 7.57
N GLY A 26 3.34 16.38 6.54
CA GLY A 26 4.65 15.72 6.65
C GLY A 26 4.60 14.20 6.77
N VAL A 27 3.44 13.56 6.55
CA VAL A 27 3.37 12.08 6.49
C VAL A 27 3.88 11.58 5.16
N ILE A 28 4.91 10.74 5.21
CA ILE A 28 5.53 10.08 4.06
C ILE A 28 5.11 8.62 4.07
N LEU A 29 4.71 8.11 2.91
CA LEU A 29 4.54 6.67 2.65
C LEU A 29 5.82 6.13 2.01
N GLY A 30 6.45 5.16 2.67
CA GLY A 30 7.59 4.41 2.16
C GLY A 30 7.14 3.23 1.29
N GLY A 31 7.82 3.02 0.16
CA GLY A 31 7.41 2.05 -0.85
C GLY A 31 6.12 2.45 -1.54
N GLY A 32 5.44 1.48 -2.16
CA GLY A 32 4.08 1.70 -2.69
C GLY A 32 3.78 1.10 -4.04
N PHE A 33 4.61 0.25 -4.63
CA PHE A 33 4.19 -0.53 -5.80
C PHE A 33 3.57 -1.85 -5.33
N VAL A 34 2.43 -2.21 -5.91
CA VAL A 34 1.70 -3.46 -5.70
C VAL A 34 1.78 -4.23 -7.01
N ASP A 35 2.50 -5.35 -6.98
CA ASP A 35 2.75 -6.17 -8.16
C ASP A 35 1.46 -6.85 -8.67
N PRO A 36 1.35 -7.11 -9.99
CA PRO A 36 0.26 -7.91 -10.54
C PRO A 36 0.19 -9.31 -9.91
N GLY A 37 -1.02 -9.80 -9.65
CA GLY A 37 -1.22 -11.06 -8.94
C GLY A 37 -1.03 -11.01 -7.42
N PHE A 38 -0.67 -9.86 -6.83
CA PHE A 38 -0.59 -9.73 -5.38
C PHE A 38 -1.96 -9.92 -4.74
N ARG A 39 -2.03 -10.65 -3.61
CA ARG A 39 -3.19 -10.66 -2.73
C ARG A 39 -2.81 -10.61 -1.26
N GLY A 40 -3.46 -9.76 -0.47
CA GLY A 40 -3.20 -9.60 0.95
C GLY A 40 -3.53 -8.21 1.49
N HIS A 41 -3.25 -7.97 2.77
CA HIS A 41 -3.32 -6.63 3.35
C HIS A 41 -2.06 -5.84 3.00
N LEU A 42 -2.22 -4.53 2.79
CA LEU A 42 -1.11 -3.65 2.48
C LEU A 42 -0.44 -3.18 3.79
N THR A 43 0.80 -3.59 4.01
CA THR A 43 1.61 -3.01 5.09
C THR A 43 2.03 -1.59 4.70
N LEU A 44 1.65 -0.60 5.52
CA LEU A 44 1.91 0.81 5.25
C LEU A 44 3.13 1.27 6.06
N CYS A 45 4.22 1.59 5.37
CA CYS A 45 5.42 2.16 5.99
C CYS A 45 5.25 3.68 6.10
N LEU A 46 4.58 4.16 7.15
CA LEU A 46 4.33 5.59 7.35
C LEU A 46 5.39 6.22 8.24
N THR A 47 5.92 7.36 7.81
CA THR A 47 6.85 8.18 8.61
C THR A 47 6.27 9.58 8.78
N ASN A 48 6.18 10.05 10.02
CA ASN A 48 5.88 11.46 10.29
C ASN A 48 7.19 12.27 10.26
N ALA A 49 7.42 13.00 9.18
CA ALA A 49 8.51 13.96 9.03
C ALA A 49 8.05 15.42 9.30
N GLY A 50 6.80 15.60 9.74
CA GLY A 50 6.24 16.88 10.13
C GLY A 50 6.65 17.28 11.55
N ARG A 51 6.21 18.48 11.96
CA ARG A 51 6.48 19.04 13.30
C ARG A 51 5.37 18.73 14.31
N GLU A 52 4.21 18.30 13.83
CA GLU A 52 3.02 18.07 14.65
C GLU A 52 2.82 16.59 14.95
N GLU A 53 2.19 16.29 16.09
CA GLU A 53 1.62 14.97 16.35
C GLU A 53 0.46 14.72 15.37
N ILE A 54 0.45 13.53 14.76
CA ILE A 54 -0.60 13.11 13.82
C ILE A 54 -1.29 11.89 14.41
N ARG A 55 -2.57 12.07 14.75
CA ARG A 55 -3.44 10.97 15.16
C ARG A 55 -4.18 10.46 13.92
N ILE A 56 -4.11 9.15 13.71
CA ILE A 56 -4.85 8.43 12.69
C ILE A 56 -5.87 7.57 13.43
N GLN A 57 -7.15 7.72 13.12
CA GLN A 57 -8.21 6.90 13.71
C GLN A 57 -8.43 5.62 12.88
N GLU A 58 -8.90 4.56 13.53
CA GLU A 58 -9.33 3.36 12.81
C GLU A 58 -10.45 3.70 11.80
N GLY A 59 -10.36 3.14 10.60
CA GLY A 59 -11.28 3.46 9.50
C GLY A 59 -10.96 4.76 8.75
N GLU A 60 -9.99 5.55 9.21
CA GLU A 60 -9.59 6.77 8.51
C GLU A 60 -8.83 6.43 7.22
N ARG A 61 -9.22 7.06 6.11
CA ARG A 61 -8.54 6.87 4.83
C ARG A 61 -7.17 7.57 4.87
N VAL A 62 -6.09 6.80 4.84
CA VAL A 62 -4.70 7.34 4.89
C VAL A 62 -4.01 7.37 3.54
N VAL A 63 -4.16 6.29 2.76
CA VAL A 63 -3.57 6.13 1.43
C VAL A 63 -4.65 5.94 0.37
N GLN A 64 -4.27 6.00 -0.89
CA GLN A 64 -5.09 5.65 -2.05
C GLN A 64 -4.25 4.81 -3.02
N ILE A 65 -4.90 3.98 -3.82
CA ILE A 65 -4.25 3.18 -4.87
C ILE A 65 -4.62 3.75 -6.24
N VAL A 66 -3.63 3.88 -7.11
CA VAL A 66 -3.81 4.16 -8.54
C VAL A 66 -3.55 2.85 -9.27
N LEU A 67 -4.51 2.40 -10.08
CA LEU A 67 -4.38 1.17 -10.86
C LEU A 67 -3.76 1.46 -12.22
N HIS A 68 -2.93 0.54 -12.67
CA HIS A 68 -2.23 0.58 -13.95
C HIS A 68 -2.49 -0.73 -14.69
N GLU A 69 -2.88 -0.63 -15.96
CA GLU A 69 -2.92 -1.77 -16.87
C GLU A 69 -1.49 -2.27 -17.13
N VAL A 70 -1.31 -3.59 -17.11
CA VAL A 70 -0.04 -4.27 -17.42
C VAL A 70 -0.23 -5.12 -18.65
N LEU A 71 0.48 -4.78 -19.72
CA LEU A 71 0.49 -5.55 -20.95
C LEU A 71 1.62 -6.57 -20.93
N ASN A 72 1.35 -7.77 -21.44
CA ASN A 72 2.33 -8.86 -21.57
C ASN A 72 2.97 -9.25 -20.22
N ALA A 73 2.16 -9.34 -19.16
CA ALA A 73 2.62 -9.89 -17.89
C ALA A 73 3.07 -11.36 -18.09
N ASP A 74 4.32 -11.65 -17.72
CA ASP A 74 4.89 -12.99 -17.83
C ASP A 74 4.68 -13.82 -16.55
N ARG A 75 4.73 -13.17 -15.38
CA ARG A 75 4.62 -13.84 -14.09
C ARG A 75 3.87 -13.00 -13.07
N ALA A 76 2.87 -13.62 -12.45
CA ALA A 76 2.21 -13.10 -11.27
C ALA A 76 3.15 -13.03 -10.06
N TYR A 77 2.81 -12.17 -9.11
CA TYR A 77 3.46 -12.12 -7.81
C TYR A 77 3.28 -13.45 -7.06
N ALA A 78 4.41 -14.12 -6.81
CA ALA A 78 4.50 -15.32 -5.99
C ALA A 78 5.50 -15.12 -4.83
N GLY A 79 5.63 -13.86 -4.38
CA GLY A 79 6.60 -13.47 -3.35
C GLY A 79 6.14 -13.76 -1.93
N ARG A 80 7.02 -13.46 -0.98
CA ARG A 80 6.87 -13.75 0.45
C ARG A 80 5.61 -13.15 1.10
N TYR A 81 5.10 -12.04 0.58
CA TYR A 81 4.02 -11.28 1.21
C TYR A 81 2.62 -11.66 0.69
N GLN A 82 2.52 -12.72 -0.11
CA GLN A 82 1.24 -13.26 -0.57
C GLN A 82 0.42 -13.77 0.61
N ASP A 83 -0.89 -13.53 0.58
CA ASP A 83 -1.84 -13.84 1.66
C ASP A 83 -1.50 -13.19 3.01
N SER A 84 -0.80 -12.06 2.98
CA SER A 84 -0.46 -11.31 4.18
C SER A 84 -1.70 -10.87 4.98
N VAL A 85 -1.64 -11.08 6.30
CA VAL A 85 -2.68 -10.66 7.26
C VAL A 85 -2.11 -9.64 8.23
N GLY A 86 -2.72 -8.47 8.31
CA GLY A 86 -2.26 -7.39 9.19
C GLY A 86 -0.90 -6.81 8.77
N VAL A 87 -0.14 -6.30 9.75
CA VAL A 87 1.21 -5.76 9.53
C VAL A 87 2.21 -6.89 9.45
N VAL A 88 2.98 -6.94 8.35
CA VAL A 88 4.05 -7.92 8.17
C VAL A 88 5.40 -7.21 8.25
N HIS A 89 6.28 -7.71 9.12
CA HIS A 89 7.64 -7.19 9.29
C HIS A 89 8.63 -7.88 8.35
N THR A 90 9.60 -7.11 7.84
CA THR A 90 10.78 -7.66 7.17
C THR A 90 11.60 -8.48 8.16
N ARG A 91 12.18 -9.59 7.70
CA ARG A 91 13.19 -10.36 8.44
C ARG A 91 14.57 -10.01 7.91
#